data_AF-A0A9P3LWS3-F1
#
_entry.id   AF-A0A9P3LWS3-F1
#
_cell.length_a   1.000
_cell.length_b   1.000
_cell.length_c   1.000
_cell.angle_alpha   90.00
_cell.angle_beta   90.00
_cell.angle_gamma   90.00
#
_symmetry.space_group_name_H-M   'P 1'
#
loop_
_entity.id
_entity.type
_entity.pdbx_description
1 polymer ?
#
loop_
_entity_poly.entity_id
_entity_poly.type
_entity_poly.pdbx_seq_one_letter_code
_entity_poly.pdbx_strand_id
1 'polypeptide(L)'
;MSATAAASWRSRVTNVPALTKTLATVMTAATALDLLLRFRDMAIASRGGENSDNADAEQRLVSLLAMVPVNAPYRFWTFATAAFFERNIVMYAINIFILLSSGKYLERGWGSREFFKYVAITSIGPMLWIYFTCLFEFVVRGNDELLFDTQAYGLTSVIAGFVISFKQLMPDHVITFWGFLSMRVGSVPLLYTIIMIIQAIITREQIQLLLALYGLSLAWLYSRFMRVQDGIRGDRGENFSFASFFPEFVQPPVKAISNFFFGILVKLHLFSPIGYGGSFQYDLENPQMAGMGHTFTQPGSLRAEAERRRALALKALDMRLHAAAGNHTHFSGPGRSSHKGGMGSHPGAAPVSLLSLSAEPLHEEDEEEDEVLFETSALDVNESSASVTEKTRTD
;
A
#
# COMPACT_ATOMS: atom_id res chain seq x y z
N MET A 1 -6.62 -27.07 18.42
CA MET A 1 -6.27 -25.67 18.13
C MET A 1 -5.26 -25.47 16.99
N SER A 2 -4.68 -26.51 16.37
CA SER A 2 -3.67 -26.36 15.31
C SER A 2 -4.22 -26.25 13.87
N ALA A 3 -5.37 -26.87 13.57
CA ALA A 3 -5.92 -26.91 12.20
C ALA A 3 -6.55 -25.58 11.75
N THR A 4 -7.27 -24.88 12.64
CA THR A 4 -7.90 -23.58 12.35
C THR A 4 -6.87 -22.46 12.18
N ALA A 5 -5.83 -22.45 13.03
CA ALA A 5 -4.70 -21.54 12.88
C ALA A 5 -3.96 -21.77 11.56
N ALA A 6 -3.68 -23.03 11.19
CA ALA A 6 -3.02 -23.37 9.93
C ALA A 6 -3.86 -23.00 8.69
N ALA A 7 -5.18 -23.22 8.73
CA ALA A 7 -6.09 -22.80 7.66
C ALA A 7 -6.15 -21.27 7.51
N SER A 8 -6.15 -20.54 8.63
CA SER A 8 -6.15 -19.06 8.64
C SER A 8 -4.85 -18.46 8.12
N TRP A 9 -3.71 -19.10 8.36
CA TRP A 9 -2.42 -18.62 7.87
C TRP A 9 -2.25 -18.89 6.38
N ARG A 10 -2.65 -20.09 5.92
CA ARG A 10 -2.66 -20.41 4.48
C ARG A 10 -3.52 -19.43 3.69
N SER A 11 -4.72 -19.08 4.18
CA SER A 11 -5.57 -18.08 3.50
C SER A 11 -4.97 -16.67 3.51
N ARG A 12 -4.28 -16.26 4.60
CA ARG A 12 -3.56 -14.97 4.63
C ARG A 12 -2.40 -14.94 3.65
N VAL A 13 -1.64 -16.02 3.53
CA VAL A 13 -0.50 -16.15 2.60
C VAL A 13 -0.99 -16.23 1.15
N THR A 14 -2.03 -17.00 0.84
CA THR A 14 -2.58 -17.04 -0.53
C THR A 14 -3.11 -15.67 -0.97
N ASN A 15 -3.64 -14.89 -0.05
CA ASN A 15 -4.16 -13.53 -0.25
C ASN A 15 -3.07 -12.46 -0.45
N VAL A 16 -1.77 -12.78 -0.44
CA VAL A 16 -0.71 -11.82 -0.82
C VAL A 16 -0.47 -11.89 -2.34
N PRO A 17 -0.39 -10.75 -3.04
CA PRO A 17 -0.01 -10.68 -4.45
C PRO A 17 1.35 -11.33 -4.78
N ALA A 18 1.55 -11.70 -6.05
CA ALA A 18 2.69 -12.50 -6.47
C ALA A 18 4.03 -11.76 -6.32
N LEU A 19 4.11 -10.49 -6.70
CA LEU A 19 5.40 -9.76 -6.66
C LEU A 19 5.86 -9.55 -5.22
N THR A 20 4.96 -9.14 -4.34
CA THR A 20 5.22 -8.98 -2.91
C THR A 20 5.71 -10.29 -2.29
N LYS A 21 5.11 -11.43 -2.66
CA LYS A 21 5.62 -12.74 -2.25
C LYS A 21 7.04 -12.98 -2.74
N THR A 22 7.32 -12.71 -4.02
CA THR A 22 8.67 -12.92 -4.57
C THR A 22 9.73 -12.06 -3.88
N LEU A 23 9.45 -10.77 -3.64
CA LEU A 23 10.35 -9.88 -2.91
C LEU A 23 10.61 -10.35 -1.49
N ALA A 24 9.55 -10.77 -0.78
CA ALA A 24 9.67 -11.33 0.55
C ALA A 24 10.51 -12.62 0.55
N THR A 25 10.28 -13.53 -0.41
CA THR A 25 11.08 -14.77 -0.52
C THR A 25 12.55 -14.50 -0.84
N VAL A 26 12.85 -13.51 -1.69
CA VAL A 26 14.22 -13.09 -2.01
C VAL A 26 14.92 -12.56 -0.77
N MET A 27 14.23 -11.70 0.00
CA MET A 27 14.76 -11.17 1.26
C MET A 27 15.00 -12.29 2.28
N THR A 28 14.05 -13.21 2.45
CA THR A 28 14.21 -14.38 3.33
C THR A 28 15.37 -15.25 2.89
N ALA A 29 15.52 -15.53 1.60
CA ALA A 29 16.62 -16.35 1.08
C ALA A 29 17.99 -15.68 1.32
N ALA A 30 18.10 -14.38 1.09
CA ALA A 30 19.34 -13.62 1.32
C ALA A 30 19.75 -13.61 2.80
N THR A 31 18.81 -13.30 3.70
CA THR A 31 19.06 -13.32 5.15
C THR A 31 19.30 -14.73 5.68
N ALA A 32 18.57 -15.74 5.20
CA ALA A 32 18.79 -17.13 5.61
C ALA A 32 20.16 -17.65 5.17
N LEU A 33 20.62 -17.29 3.97
CA LEU A 33 21.95 -17.64 3.47
C LEU A 33 23.05 -17.07 4.37
N ASP A 34 22.97 -15.79 4.76
CA ASP A 34 23.91 -15.17 5.69
C ASP A 34 23.87 -15.83 7.08
N LEU A 35 22.66 -16.09 7.60
CA LEU A 35 22.50 -16.76 8.90
C LEU A 35 23.10 -18.16 8.90
N LEU A 36 22.88 -18.95 7.84
CA LEU A 36 23.45 -20.30 7.71
C LEU A 36 24.98 -20.28 7.67
N LEU A 37 25.57 -19.27 7.02
CA LEU A 37 27.02 -19.12 6.91
C LEU A 37 27.61 -18.69 8.26
N ARG A 38 26.99 -17.74 8.96
CA ARG A 38 27.37 -17.40 10.35
C ARG A 38 27.30 -18.60 11.28
N PHE A 39 26.25 -19.42 11.17
CA PHE A 39 26.13 -20.65 11.96
C PHE A 39 27.22 -21.67 11.62
N ARG A 40 27.54 -21.85 10.34
CA ARG A 40 28.65 -22.70 9.89
C ARG A 40 29.96 -22.21 10.50
N ASP A 41 30.24 -20.92 10.41
CA ASP A 41 31.51 -20.33 10.86
C ASP A 41 31.65 -20.41 12.38
N MET A 42 30.56 -20.15 13.13
CA MET A 42 30.51 -20.35 14.58
C MET A 42 30.73 -21.82 14.96
N ALA A 43 30.15 -22.78 14.22
CA ALA A 43 30.34 -24.21 14.46
C ALA A 43 31.79 -24.65 14.19
N ILE A 44 32.45 -24.11 13.16
CA ILE A 44 33.85 -24.39 12.85
C ILE A 44 34.78 -23.77 13.91
N ALA A 45 34.52 -22.52 14.33
CA ALA A 45 35.27 -21.86 15.39
C ALA A 45 35.20 -22.65 16.71
N SER A 46 34.03 -23.19 17.05
CA SER A 46 33.85 -24.03 18.25
C SER A 46 34.65 -25.34 18.21
N ARG A 47 35.09 -25.79 17.02
CA ARG A 47 35.90 -27.00 16.81
C ARG A 47 37.40 -26.73 16.74
N GLY A 48 37.84 -25.49 16.94
CA GLY A 48 39.26 -25.11 16.91
C GLY A 48 39.84 -24.94 15.51
N GLY A 49 39.00 -24.70 14.49
CA GLY A 49 39.49 -24.34 13.15
C GLY A 49 40.17 -22.97 13.13
N GLU A 50 41.19 -22.79 12.29
CA GLU A 50 41.88 -21.50 12.10
C GLU A 50 40.90 -20.39 11.73
N ASN A 51 40.97 -19.26 12.45
CA ASN A 51 40.02 -18.16 12.31
C ASN A 51 40.24 -17.29 11.06
N SER A 52 41.43 -17.30 10.45
CA SER A 52 41.79 -16.41 9.33
C SER A 52 41.00 -16.70 8.06
N ASP A 53 40.93 -17.97 7.65
CA ASP A 53 40.27 -18.36 6.40
C ASP A 53 38.75 -18.14 6.44
N ASN A 54 38.17 -18.18 7.64
CA ASN A 54 36.72 -18.01 7.86
C ASN A 54 36.31 -16.54 7.86
N ALA A 55 37.11 -15.65 8.45
CA ALA A 55 36.86 -14.21 8.43
C ALA A 55 36.88 -13.66 6.99
N ASP A 56 37.82 -14.14 6.18
CA ASP A 56 37.90 -13.80 4.76
C ASP A 56 36.67 -14.29 3.98
N ALA A 57 36.13 -15.45 4.32
CA ALA A 57 34.92 -16.00 3.71
C ALA A 57 33.68 -15.16 4.05
N GLU A 58 33.50 -14.76 5.32
CA GLU A 58 32.38 -13.90 5.74
C GLU A 58 32.44 -12.55 5.01
N GLN A 59 33.62 -11.92 4.96
CA GLN A 59 33.79 -10.62 4.32
C GLN A 59 33.56 -10.69 2.79
N ARG A 60 33.92 -11.81 2.14
CA ARG A 60 33.59 -12.07 0.74
C ARG A 60 32.08 -12.18 0.50
N LEU A 61 31.34 -12.80 1.40
CA LEU A 61 29.89 -12.98 1.29
C LEU A 61 29.12 -11.69 1.54
N VAL A 62 29.51 -10.95 2.58
CA VAL A 62 28.95 -9.62 2.87
C VAL A 62 29.15 -8.71 1.66
N SER A 63 30.33 -8.71 1.06
CA SER A 63 30.59 -7.94 -0.16
C SER A 63 29.91 -8.49 -1.43
N LEU A 64 29.28 -9.68 -1.39
CA LEU A 64 28.48 -10.22 -2.50
C LEU A 64 27.00 -9.81 -2.40
N LEU A 65 26.48 -9.63 -1.18
CA LEU A 65 25.07 -9.30 -0.93
C LEU A 65 24.85 -7.83 -0.57
N ALA A 66 25.66 -7.29 0.34
CA ALA A 66 25.64 -5.88 0.75
C ALA A 66 26.47 -5.02 -0.20
N MET A 67 26.12 -3.73 -0.29
CA MET A 67 26.85 -2.77 -1.09
C MET A 67 28.01 -2.22 -0.26
N VAL A 68 29.23 -2.56 -0.70
CA VAL A 68 30.48 -2.00 -0.18
C VAL A 68 31.07 -1.11 -1.27
N PRO A 69 31.28 0.20 -1.03
CA PRO A 69 31.64 1.15 -2.08
C PRO A 69 32.85 0.73 -2.92
N VAL A 70 33.92 0.21 -2.31
CA VAL A 70 35.13 -0.21 -3.04
C VAL A 70 34.86 -1.35 -4.05
N ASN A 71 33.95 -2.27 -3.73
CA ASN A 71 33.67 -3.45 -4.55
C ASN A 71 32.47 -3.27 -5.49
N ALA A 72 31.66 -2.22 -5.25
CA ALA A 72 30.44 -1.93 -6.00
C ALA A 72 30.61 -1.87 -7.54
N PRO A 73 31.67 -1.26 -8.12
CA PRO A 73 31.82 -1.23 -9.58
C PRO A 73 32.09 -2.62 -10.19
N TYR A 74 32.76 -3.51 -9.45
CA TYR A 74 33.03 -4.88 -9.90
C TYR A 74 31.85 -5.83 -9.65
N ARG A 75 31.04 -5.51 -8.63
CA ARG A 75 29.89 -6.31 -8.19
C ARG A 75 28.60 -5.53 -8.31
N PHE A 76 28.31 -5.01 -9.51
CA PHE A 76 27.18 -4.09 -9.75
C PHE A 76 25.80 -4.63 -9.29
N TRP A 77 25.62 -5.95 -9.16
CA TRP A 77 24.38 -6.51 -8.62
C TRP A 77 24.13 -6.14 -7.15
N THR A 78 25.17 -5.76 -6.39
CA THR A 78 25.04 -5.36 -4.98
C THR A 78 24.13 -4.15 -4.81
N PHE A 79 24.01 -3.28 -5.82
CA PHE A 79 23.04 -2.18 -5.78
C PHE A 79 21.59 -2.65 -5.68
N ALA A 80 21.28 -3.82 -6.24
CA ALA A 80 19.94 -4.41 -6.17
C ALA A 80 19.78 -5.34 -4.95
N THR A 81 20.77 -6.20 -4.68
CA THR A 81 20.66 -7.20 -3.61
C THR A 81 20.74 -6.59 -2.21
N ALA A 82 21.50 -5.50 -2.02
CA ALA A 82 21.72 -4.90 -0.71
C ALA A 82 20.42 -4.39 -0.05
N ALA A 83 19.46 -3.93 -0.84
CA ALA A 83 18.18 -3.43 -0.33
C ALA A 83 17.30 -4.52 0.29
N PHE A 84 17.50 -5.79 -0.11
CA PHE A 84 16.75 -6.95 0.40
C PHE A 84 17.59 -7.82 1.33
N PHE A 85 18.74 -7.32 1.77
CA PHE A 85 19.62 -8.02 2.67
C PHE A 85 19.56 -7.40 4.07
N GLU A 86 19.35 -8.22 5.09
CA GLU A 86 19.31 -7.78 6.50
C GLU A 86 20.10 -8.77 7.36
N ARG A 87 21.00 -8.26 8.21
CA ARG A 87 21.83 -9.07 9.11
C ARG A 87 21.17 -9.32 10.46
N ASN A 88 20.40 -8.36 10.95
CA ASN A 88 19.77 -8.45 12.26
C ASN A 88 18.41 -9.16 12.14
N ILE A 89 18.23 -10.29 12.85
CA ILE A 89 17.00 -11.10 12.79
C ILE A 89 15.75 -10.31 13.23
N VAL A 90 15.90 -9.39 14.19
CA VAL A 90 14.80 -8.54 14.68
C VAL A 90 14.40 -7.54 13.61
N MET A 91 15.38 -6.86 12.99
CA MET A 91 15.12 -5.95 11.89
C MET A 91 14.55 -6.69 10.67
N TYR A 92 15.03 -7.90 10.39
CA TYR A 92 14.48 -8.75 9.35
C TYR A 92 12.99 -9.04 9.60
N ALA A 93 12.62 -9.42 10.83
CA ALA A 93 11.23 -9.71 11.19
C ALA A 93 10.32 -8.46 11.05
N ILE A 94 10.83 -7.29 11.40
CA ILE A 94 10.11 -6.02 11.21
C ILE A 94 9.99 -5.67 9.72
N ASN A 95 11.09 -5.77 8.97
CA ASN A 95 11.15 -5.42 7.56
C ASN A 95 10.28 -6.34 6.71
N ILE A 96 10.28 -7.66 6.97
CA ILE A 96 9.44 -8.61 6.25
C ILE A 96 7.95 -8.35 6.54
N PHE A 97 7.60 -8.00 7.77
CA PHE A 97 6.23 -7.63 8.14
C PHE A 97 5.77 -6.37 7.41
N ILE A 98 6.61 -5.32 7.38
CA ILE A 98 6.32 -4.08 6.67
C ILE A 98 6.22 -4.33 5.17
N LEU A 99 7.12 -5.13 4.59
CA LEU A 99 7.13 -5.47 3.17
C LEU A 99 5.86 -6.21 2.76
N LEU A 100 5.45 -7.23 3.53
CA LEU A 100 4.24 -8.01 3.22
C LEU A 100 2.97 -7.17 3.38
N SER A 101 2.89 -6.36 4.43
CA SER A 101 1.70 -5.53 4.71
C SER A 101 1.57 -4.39 3.70
N SER A 102 2.65 -3.63 3.49
CA SER A 102 2.67 -2.47 2.59
C SER A 102 2.69 -2.89 1.13
N GLY A 103 3.51 -3.88 0.77
CA GLY A 103 3.60 -4.40 -0.58
C GLY A 103 2.26 -4.97 -1.07
N LYS A 104 1.55 -5.72 -0.21
CA LYS A 104 0.20 -6.21 -0.53
C LYS A 104 -0.75 -5.07 -0.89
N TYR A 105 -0.72 -3.99 -0.11
CA TYR A 105 -1.60 -2.85 -0.32
C TYR A 105 -1.24 -2.10 -1.62
N LEU A 106 0.03 -1.79 -1.82
CA LEU A 106 0.53 -1.04 -2.98
C LEU A 106 0.41 -1.83 -4.28
N GLU A 107 0.74 -3.12 -4.28
CA GLU A 107 0.65 -3.96 -5.48
C GLU A 107 -0.80 -4.12 -5.95
N ARG A 108 -1.76 -4.16 -5.03
CA ARG A 108 -3.19 -4.17 -5.37
C ARG A 108 -3.69 -2.85 -5.92
N GLY A 109 -3.21 -1.76 -5.35
CA GLY A 109 -3.61 -0.41 -5.78
C GLY A 109 -3.01 -0.02 -7.13
N TRP A 110 -1.77 -0.47 -7.41
CA TRP A 110 -0.99 0.02 -8.56
C TRP A 110 -0.77 -1.03 -9.66
N GLY A 111 -1.03 -2.29 -9.36
CA GLY A 111 -0.64 -3.41 -10.21
C GLY A 111 0.86 -3.75 -10.07
N SER A 112 1.20 -5.01 -10.35
CA SER A 112 2.55 -5.54 -10.14
C SER A 112 3.62 -4.84 -10.98
N ARG A 113 3.30 -4.36 -12.18
CA ARG A 113 4.27 -3.68 -13.07
C ARG A 113 4.73 -2.34 -12.51
N GLU A 114 3.81 -1.48 -12.11
CA GLU A 114 4.16 -0.16 -11.58
C GLU A 114 4.74 -0.28 -10.17
N PHE A 115 4.24 -1.22 -9.36
CA PHE A 115 4.82 -1.53 -8.06
C PHE A 115 6.27 -2.03 -8.18
N PHE A 116 6.58 -2.90 -9.14
CA PHE A 116 7.94 -3.36 -9.38
C PHE A 116 8.90 -2.23 -9.75
N LYS A 117 8.50 -1.34 -10.68
CA LYS A 117 9.31 -0.16 -11.04
C LYS A 117 9.57 0.72 -9.83
N TYR A 118 8.55 0.94 -9.01
CA TYR A 118 8.66 1.73 -7.79
C TYR A 118 9.67 1.14 -6.81
N VAL A 119 9.54 -0.15 -6.51
CA VAL A 119 10.46 -0.87 -5.63
C VAL A 119 11.88 -0.88 -6.21
N ALA A 120 12.06 -1.11 -7.51
CA ALA A 120 13.36 -1.08 -8.16
C ALA A 120 14.06 0.29 -8.01
N ILE A 121 13.32 1.38 -8.18
CA ILE A 121 13.88 2.74 -8.07
C ILE A 121 14.23 3.07 -6.61
N THR A 122 13.35 2.70 -5.67
CA THR A 122 13.55 2.94 -4.22
C THR A 122 14.53 1.98 -3.55
N SER A 123 14.97 0.92 -4.23
CA SER A 123 16.05 0.03 -3.78
C SER A 123 17.37 0.41 -4.42
N ILE A 124 17.45 0.36 -5.75
CA ILE A 124 18.70 0.55 -6.51
C ILE A 124 19.17 2.01 -6.46
N GLY A 125 18.25 2.96 -6.60
CA GLY A 125 18.58 4.38 -6.65
C GLY A 125 19.30 4.86 -5.38
N PRO A 126 18.75 4.67 -4.18
CA PRO A 126 19.42 5.05 -2.93
C PRO A 126 20.78 4.40 -2.74
N MET A 127 20.96 3.14 -3.16
CA MET A 127 22.26 2.46 -3.11
C MET A 127 23.29 3.10 -4.04
N LEU A 128 22.88 3.49 -5.26
CA LEU A 128 23.73 4.26 -6.17
C LEU A 128 24.10 5.63 -5.58
N TRP A 129 23.15 6.32 -4.97
CA TRP A 129 23.40 7.61 -4.32
C TRP A 129 24.39 7.50 -3.17
N ILE A 130 24.27 6.48 -2.31
CA ILE A 130 25.26 6.24 -1.25
C ILE A 130 26.65 6.01 -1.84
N TYR A 131 26.77 5.20 -2.89
CA TYR A 131 28.05 4.97 -3.56
C TYR A 131 28.68 6.28 -4.04
N PHE A 132 27.91 7.15 -4.69
CA PHE A 132 28.41 8.46 -5.12
C PHE A 132 28.76 9.38 -3.95
N THR A 133 28.02 9.32 -2.84
CA THR A 133 28.35 10.09 -1.62
C THR A 133 29.67 9.62 -1.01
N CYS A 134 29.89 8.31 -0.90
CA CYS A 134 31.16 7.75 -0.43
C CYS A 134 32.32 8.12 -1.35
N LEU A 135 32.13 8.06 -2.68
CA LEU A 135 33.14 8.52 -3.64
C LEU A 135 33.45 10.01 -3.51
N PHE A 136 32.41 10.84 -3.37
CA PHE A 136 32.57 12.28 -3.21
C PHE A 136 33.34 12.60 -1.93
N GLU A 137 33.01 11.95 -0.83
CA GLU A 137 33.69 12.12 0.46
C GLU A 137 35.15 11.66 0.39
N PHE A 138 35.44 10.56 -0.30
CA PHE A 138 36.81 10.13 -0.59
C PHE A 138 37.58 11.18 -1.38
N VAL A 139 37.01 11.74 -2.45
CA VAL A 139 37.67 12.77 -3.26
C VAL A 139 37.96 14.05 -2.45
N VAL A 140 37.04 14.44 -1.56
CA VAL A 140 37.17 15.68 -0.77
C VAL A 140 38.11 15.51 0.42
N ARG A 141 38.02 14.41 1.16
CA ARG A 141 38.80 14.18 2.39
C ARG A 141 40.09 13.40 2.17
N GLY A 142 40.18 12.64 1.09
CA GLY A 142 41.32 11.77 0.79
C GLY A 142 41.46 10.55 1.73
N ASN A 143 40.45 10.26 2.56
CA ASN A 143 40.44 9.09 3.45
C ASN A 143 39.67 7.95 2.78
N ASP A 144 40.30 6.79 2.64
CA ASP A 144 39.74 5.58 2.02
C ASP A 144 38.98 4.69 3.01
N GLU A 145 39.09 4.93 4.32
CA GLU A 145 38.37 4.20 5.38
C GLU A 145 36.87 4.06 5.08
N LEU A 146 36.25 5.15 4.61
CA LEU A 146 34.82 5.17 4.32
C LEU A 146 34.44 4.31 3.09
N LEU A 147 35.36 4.04 2.17
CA LEU A 147 35.13 3.15 1.03
C LEU A 147 35.20 1.66 1.41
N PHE A 148 36.04 1.33 2.41
CA PHE A 148 36.30 -0.05 2.85
C PHE A 148 35.37 -0.50 3.98
N ASP A 149 35.10 0.39 4.95
CA ASP A 149 34.35 0.03 6.17
C ASP A 149 32.84 0.23 6.02
N THR A 150 32.41 1.05 5.06
CA THR A 150 30.98 1.29 4.84
C THR A 150 30.31 0.06 4.22
N GLN A 151 29.30 -0.45 4.92
CA GLN A 151 28.42 -1.51 4.43
C GLN A 151 26.98 -0.97 4.38
N ALA A 152 26.50 -0.68 3.18
CA ALA A 152 25.12 -0.26 2.98
C ALA A 152 24.24 -1.48 2.62
N TYR A 153 23.22 -1.72 3.44
CA TYR A 153 22.23 -2.76 3.23
C TYR A 153 20.93 -2.41 3.97
N GLY A 154 19.89 -3.21 3.74
CA GLY A 154 18.62 -3.14 4.46
C GLY A 154 17.50 -2.48 3.66
N LEU A 155 16.28 -2.76 4.11
CA LEU A 155 15.04 -2.32 3.45
C LEU A 155 14.70 -0.85 3.71
N THR A 156 15.53 -0.12 4.45
CA THR A 156 15.27 1.24 4.94
C THR A 156 14.80 2.19 3.84
N SER A 157 15.49 2.24 2.70
CA SER A 157 15.07 3.13 1.60
C SER A 157 13.75 2.72 0.93
N VAL A 158 13.46 1.42 0.88
CA VAL A 158 12.19 0.91 0.34
C VAL A 158 11.04 1.21 1.31
N ILE A 159 11.29 1.13 2.63
CA ILE A 159 10.34 1.54 3.68
C ILE A 159 10.04 3.04 3.57
N ALA A 160 11.08 3.87 3.39
CA ALA A 160 10.92 5.28 3.09
C ALA A 160 10.01 5.49 1.85
N GLY A 161 10.23 4.69 0.81
CA GLY A 161 9.36 4.64 -0.35
C GLY A 161 7.90 4.32 -0.01
N PHE A 162 7.65 3.29 0.79
CA PHE A 162 6.29 2.94 1.21
C PHE A 162 5.62 4.06 2.01
N VAL A 163 6.36 4.72 2.90
CA VAL A 163 5.86 5.87 3.68
C VAL A 163 5.40 7.00 2.76
N ILE A 164 6.18 7.33 1.72
CA ILE A 164 5.78 8.31 0.71
C ILE A 164 4.54 7.84 -0.07
N SER A 165 4.49 6.57 -0.46
CA SER A 165 3.35 5.99 -1.16
C SER A 165 2.07 6.08 -0.36
N PHE A 166 2.13 5.83 0.95
CA PHE A 166 0.95 5.93 1.83
C PHE A 166 0.47 7.37 1.97
N LYS A 167 1.38 8.33 2.10
CA LYS A 167 1.01 9.75 2.04
C LYS A 167 0.32 10.09 0.72
N GLN A 168 0.78 9.54 -0.40
CA GLN A 168 0.16 9.77 -1.71
C GLN A 168 -1.26 9.18 -1.79
N LEU A 169 -1.47 7.99 -1.23
CA LEU A 169 -2.70 7.22 -1.38
C LEU A 169 -3.82 7.65 -0.43
N MET A 170 -3.47 7.99 0.81
CA MET A 170 -4.42 8.26 1.89
C MET A 170 -3.92 9.40 2.77
N PRO A 171 -3.77 10.62 2.25
CA PRO A 171 -3.22 11.74 3.02
C PRO A 171 -4.07 12.11 4.24
N ASP A 172 -5.40 11.94 4.16
CA ASP A 172 -6.35 12.40 5.19
C ASP A 172 -6.66 11.35 6.27
N HIS A 173 -6.18 10.12 6.10
CA HIS A 173 -6.40 9.09 7.11
C HIS A 173 -5.62 9.42 8.39
N VAL A 174 -6.26 9.26 9.54
CA VAL A 174 -5.62 9.45 10.84
C VAL A 174 -5.28 8.06 11.37
N ILE A 175 -3.98 7.81 11.59
CA ILE A 175 -3.52 6.58 12.22
C ILE A 175 -3.41 6.86 13.71
N THR A 176 -4.19 6.14 14.51
CA THR A 176 -4.04 6.12 15.96
C THR A 176 -2.99 5.06 16.32
N PHE A 177 -1.80 5.52 16.66
CA PHE A 177 -0.75 4.69 17.22
C PHE A 177 -0.97 4.51 18.72
N TRP A 178 -0.93 3.27 19.21
CA TRP A 178 -0.90 2.96 20.65
C TRP A 178 -2.05 3.56 21.47
N GLY A 179 -3.21 3.82 20.85
CA GLY A 179 -4.41 4.32 21.53
C GLY A 179 -4.40 5.81 21.90
N PHE A 180 -3.24 6.45 22.06
CA PHE A 180 -3.15 7.87 22.47
C PHE A 180 -2.48 8.79 21.44
N LEU A 181 -1.79 8.25 20.44
CA LEU A 181 -1.02 9.05 19.49
C LEU A 181 -1.71 9.05 18.12
N SER A 182 -2.65 9.97 17.92
CA SER A 182 -3.35 10.16 16.64
C SER A 182 -2.56 11.11 15.73
N MET A 183 -2.04 10.61 14.62
CA MET A 183 -1.33 11.41 13.62
C MET A 183 -1.92 11.20 12.23
N ARG A 184 -2.06 12.28 11.46
CA ARG A 184 -2.44 12.20 10.05
C ARG A 184 -1.33 11.53 9.23
N VAL A 185 -1.69 10.65 8.29
CA VAL A 185 -0.74 9.96 7.40
C VAL A 185 0.18 10.95 6.65
N GLY A 186 -0.32 12.15 6.36
CA GLY A 186 0.47 13.25 5.79
C GLY A 186 1.77 13.57 6.54
N SER A 187 1.81 13.35 7.86
CA SER A 187 2.97 13.63 8.73
C SER A 187 3.89 12.43 8.92
N VAL A 188 3.53 11.24 8.41
CA VAL A 188 4.31 10.00 8.59
C VAL A 188 5.71 10.09 7.97
N PRO A 189 5.94 10.71 6.79
CA PRO A 189 7.29 10.90 6.26
C PRO A 189 8.19 11.73 7.18
N LEU A 190 7.64 12.75 7.83
CA LEU A 190 8.37 13.56 8.80
C LEU A 190 8.72 12.74 10.04
N LEU A 191 7.74 12.02 10.59
CA LEU A 191 7.94 11.14 11.75
C LEU A 191 9.03 10.09 11.47
N TYR A 192 8.97 9.44 10.31
CA TYR A 192 9.98 8.47 9.88
C TYR A 192 11.37 9.11 9.79
N THR A 193 11.48 10.32 9.24
CA THR A 193 12.75 11.06 9.18
C THR A 193 13.28 11.36 10.59
N ILE A 194 12.42 11.80 11.50
CA ILE A 194 12.81 12.08 12.90
C ILE A 194 13.31 10.80 13.59
N ILE A 195 12.61 9.68 13.41
CA ILE A 195 13.04 8.37 13.95
C ILE A 195 14.42 7.99 13.41
N MET A 196 14.68 8.19 12.12
CA MET A 196 15.98 7.90 11.51
C MET A 196 17.09 8.84 11.99
N ILE A 197 16.78 10.11 12.26
CA ILE A 197 17.73 11.05 12.86
C ILE A 197 18.09 10.60 14.29
N ILE A 198 17.09 10.25 15.10
CA ILE A 198 17.31 9.74 16.47
C ILE A 198 18.14 8.47 16.43
N GLN A 199 17.82 7.54 15.52
CA GLN A 199 18.57 6.30 15.34
C GLN A 199 20.04 6.59 15.01
N ALA A 200 20.31 7.50 14.05
CA ALA A 200 21.67 7.86 13.66
C ALA A 200 22.47 8.51 14.79
N ILE A 201 21.80 9.27 15.67
CA ILE A 201 22.46 9.85 16.86
C ILE A 201 22.82 8.75 17.88
N ILE A 202 21.92 7.78 18.09
CA ILE A 202 22.11 6.69 19.05
C ILE A 202 23.21 5.73 18.59
N THR A 203 23.15 5.27 17.34
CA THR A 203 24.10 4.30 16.78
C THR A 203 25.40 4.93 16.33
N ARG A 204 25.42 6.26 16.16
CA ARG A 204 26.49 7.03 15.50
C ARG A 204 26.75 6.61 14.04
N GLU A 205 25.84 5.86 13.44
CA GLU A 205 25.91 5.45 12.04
C GLU A 205 25.04 6.35 11.17
N GLN A 206 25.64 7.00 10.17
CA GLN A 206 24.95 7.95 9.30
C GLN A 206 24.34 7.30 8.04
N ILE A 207 24.80 6.10 7.69
CA ILE A 207 24.44 5.43 6.42
C ILE A 207 22.95 5.11 6.37
N GLN A 208 22.34 4.64 7.46
CA GLN A 208 20.90 4.34 7.49
C GLN A 208 20.05 5.61 7.34
N LEU A 209 20.47 6.72 7.94
CA LEU A 209 19.81 8.01 7.76
C LEU A 209 19.91 8.49 6.30
N LEU A 210 21.08 8.40 5.69
CA LEU A 210 21.25 8.76 4.27
C LEU A 210 20.39 7.89 3.37
N LEU A 211 20.34 6.57 3.63
CA LEU A 211 19.51 5.63 2.89
C LEU A 211 18.01 5.98 2.99
N ALA A 212 17.56 6.36 4.18
CA ALA A 212 16.21 6.86 4.42
C ALA A 212 15.93 8.16 3.63
N LEU A 213 16.83 9.15 3.71
CA LEU A 213 16.68 10.44 3.04
C LEU A 213 16.68 10.32 1.51
N TYR A 214 17.61 9.53 0.94
CA TYR A 214 17.64 9.25 -0.50
C TYR A 214 16.42 8.43 -0.92
N GLY A 215 15.99 7.47 -0.11
CA GLY A 215 14.76 6.71 -0.31
C GLY A 215 13.53 7.62 -0.39
N LEU A 216 13.33 8.50 0.59
CA LEU A 216 12.23 9.49 0.60
C LEU A 216 12.29 10.40 -0.62
N SER A 217 13.48 10.90 -0.95
CA SER A 217 13.69 11.85 -2.05
C SER A 217 13.38 11.21 -3.41
N LEU A 218 13.93 10.02 -3.68
CA LEU A 218 13.71 9.30 -4.94
C LEU A 218 12.27 8.78 -5.06
N ALA A 219 11.69 8.31 -3.97
CA ALA A 219 10.29 7.92 -3.90
C ALA A 219 9.36 9.09 -4.24
N TRP A 220 9.59 10.25 -3.62
CA TRP A 220 8.83 11.46 -3.91
C TRP A 220 9.00 11.88 -5.38
N LEU A 221 10.24 11.96 -5.85
CA LEU A 221 10.56 12.38 -7.21
C LEU A 221 9.90 11.46 -8.26
N TYR A 222 9.98 10.15 -8.06
CA TYR A 222 9.34 9.18 -8.95
C TYR A 222 7.82 9.31 -8.93
N SER A 223 7.21 9.37 -7.75
CA SER A 223 5.76 9.50 -7.62
C SER A 223 5.24 10.84 -8.17
N ARG A 224 6.02 11.91 -8.02
CA ARG A 224 5.66 13.26 -8.48
C ARG A 224 5.75 13.40 -10.01
N PHE A 225 6.79 12.85 -10.65
CA PHE A 225 7.08 13.17 -12.05
C PHE A 225 7.05 12.00 -13.03
N MET A 226 7.36 10.78 -12.56
CA MET A 226 7.65 9.65 -13.46
C MET A 226 6.57 8.57 -13.46
N ARG A 227 5.92 8.34 -12.31
CA ARG A 227 4.90 7.30 -12.18
C ARG A 227 3.68 7.62 -13.03
N VAL A 228 3.27 6.69 -13.90
CA VAL A 228 2.08 6.87 -14.74
C VAL A 228 0.90 6.18 -14.08
N GLN A 229 -0.19 6.91 -13.91
CA GLN A 229 -1.45 6.38 -13.42
C GLN A 229 -2.57 6.82 -14.38
N ASP A 230 -3.31 5.86 -14.93
CA ASP A 230 -4.48 6.11 -15.79
C ASP A 230 -4.20 7.04 -16.99
N GLY A 231 -3.00 6.91 -17.58
CA GLY A 231 -2.55 7.71 -18.72
C GLY A 231 -1.95 9.08 -18.34
N ILE A 232 -2.08 9.50 -17.09
CA ILE A 232 -1.51 10.74 -16.56
C ILE A 232 -0.15 10.44 -15.92
N ARG A 233 0.87 11.23 -16.27
CA ARG A 233 2.21 11.11 -15.70
C ARG A 233 2.35 11.99 -14.46
N GLY A 234 2.73 11.36 -13.35
CA GLY A 234 3.07 11.99 -12.08
C GLY A 234 1.86 12.43 -11.25
N ASP A 235 2.07 12.63 -9.96
CA ASP A 235 1.11 13.31 -9.09
C ASP A 235 1.33 14.81 -9.16
N ARG A 236 0.29 15.57 -9.52
CA ARG A 236 0.36 17.03 -9.68
C ARG A 236 -0.22 17.80 -8.50
N GLY A 237 -0.84 17.13 -7.51
CA GLY A 237 -1.52 17.79 -6.40
C GLY A 237 -0.56 18.59 -5.50
N GLU A 238 -0.97 19.78 -5.05
CA GLU A 238 -0.17 20.60 -4.13
C GLU A 238 0.04 19.91 -2.77
N ASN A 239 -0.91 19.06 -2.38
CA ASN A 239 -0.86 18.23 -1.17
C ASN A 239 0.31 17.22 -1.18
N PHE A 240 0.88 16.92 -2.35
CA PHE A 240 2.05 16.05 -2.53
C PHE A 240 3.33 16.83 -2.93
N SER A 241 3.35 18.15 -2.72
CA SER A 241 4.56 18.95 -2.89
C SER A 241 5.64 18.59 -1.84
N PHE A 242 6.91 18.86 -2.15
CA PHE A 242 7.99 18.60 -1.19
C PHE A 242 7.81 19.38 0.12
N ALA A 243 7.27 20.59 0.03
CA ALA A 243 7.00 21.39 1.21
C ALA A 243 5.92 20.77 2.12
N SER A 244 4.94 20.03 1.58
CA SER A 244 3.87 19.44 2.39
C SER A 244 4.36 18.29 3.28
N PHE A 245 5.63 17.87 3.17
CA PHE A 245 6.23 16.95 4.15
C PHE A 245 6.58 17.62 5.47
N PHE A 246 6.60 18.95 5.51
CA PHE A 246 6.98 19.73 6.67
C PHE A 246 5.76 20.42 7.31
N PRO A 247 5.83 20.73 8.62
CA PRO A 247 4.80 21.52 9.29
C PRO A 247 4.61 22.89 8.62
N GLU A 248 3.41 23.44 8.70
CA GLU A 248 2.99 24.68 7.99
C GLU A 248 3.98 25.85 8.17
N PHE A 249 4.58 25.99 9.35
CA PHE A 249 5.54 27.06 9.63
C PHE A 249 6.86 26.96 8.85
N VAL A 250 7.27 25.74 8.46
CA VAL A 250 8.52 25.48 7.71
C VAL A 250 8.28 25.45 6.20
N GLN A 251 7.02 25.37 5.76
CA GLN A 251 6.71 25.22 4.34
C GLN A 251 7.17 26.41 3.48
N PRO A 252 7.02 27.69 3.89
CA PRO A 252 7.43 28.82 3.05
C PRO A 252 8.92 28.81 2.64
N PRO A 253 9.89 28.66 3.57
CA PRO A 253 11.30 28.59 3.18
C PRO A 253 11.61 27.34 2.35
N VAL A 254 11.00 26.19 2.66
CA VAL A 254 11.19 24.95 1.88
C VAL A 254 10.63 25.08 0.47
N LYS A 255 9.48 25.74 0.28
CA LYS A 255 8.92 26.03 -1.05
C LYS A 255 9.89 26.87 -1.88
N ALA A 256 10.45 27.93 -1.32
CA ALA A 256 11.42 28.77 -2.03
C ALA A 256 12.64 27.96 -2.50
N ILE A 257 13.23 27.17 -1.61
CA ILE A 257 14.40 26.33 -1.91
C ILE A 257 14.06 25.26 -2.95
N SER A 258 12.97 24.53 -2.75
CA SER A 258 12.55 23.46 -3.67
C SER A 258 12.24 23.98 -5.07
N ASN A 259 11.60 25.15 -5.19
CA ASN A 259 11.32 25.78 -6.48
C ASN A 259 12.60 26.23 -7.20
N PHE A 260 13.60 26.72 -6.46
CA PHE A 260 14.91 27.08 -7.02
C PHE A 260 15.61 25.86 -7.64
N PHE A 261 15.72 24.77 -6.88
CA PHE A 261 16.33 23.53 -7.39
C PHE A 261 15.52 22.93 -8.53
N PHE A 262 14.19 22.97 -8.45
CA PHE A 262 13.32 22.53 -9.53
C PHE A 262 13.57 23.31 -10.83
N GLY A 263 13.72 24.64 -10.74
CA GLY A 263 14.05 25.49 -11.90
C GLY A 263 15.38 25.13 -12.55
N ILE A 264 16.39 24.74 -11.75
CA ILE A 264 17.67 24.24 -12.27
C ILE A 264 17.49 22.91 -12.98
N LEU A 265 16.77 21.98 -12.36
CA LEU A 265 16.57 20.63 -12.92
C LEU A 265 15.75 20.64 -14.21
N VAL A 266 14.79 21.56 -14.34
CA VAL A 266 14.06 21.81 -15.60
C VAL A 266 14.98 22.34 -16.69
N LYS A 267 15.86 23.31 -16.36
CA LYS A 267 16.84 23.84 -17.33
C LYS A 267 17.80 22.77 -17.83
N LEU A 268 18.13 21.80 -16.98
CA LEU A 268 18.96 20.65 -17.33
C LEU A 268 18.21 19.55 -18.11
N HIS A 269 16.94 19.75 -18.48
CA HIS A 269 16.09 18.76 -19.17
C HIS A 269 15.96 17.40 -18.45
N LEU A 270 16.34 17.32 -17.17
CA LEU A 270 16.21 16.10 -16.35
C LEU A 270 14.73 15.83 -16.00
N PHE A 271 13.93 16.88 -15.89
CA PHE A 271 12.47 16.80 -15.76
C PHE A 271 11.80 17.70 -16.79
N SER A 272 10.79 17.16 -17.47
CA SER A 272 10.01 17.96 -18.41
C SER A 272 9.21 19.02 -17.64
N PRO A 273 9.23 20.30 -18.04
CA PRO A 273 8.42 21.37 -17.41
C PRO A 273 6.91 21.23 -17.61
N ILE A 274 6.43 20.08 -18.08
CA ILE A 274 5.01 19.81 -18.27
C ILE A 274 4.38 19.69 -16.88
N GLY A 275 3.98 20.82 -16.30
CA GLY A 275 3.12 20.90 -15.12
C GLY A 275 3.71 21.54 -13.86
N TYR A 276 4.79 22.34 -13.94
CA TYR A 276 5.21 23.16 -12.80
C TYR A 276 5.05 24.64 -13.14
N GLY A 277 4.09 25.30 -12.50
CA GLY A 277 3.97 26.76 -12.50
C GLY A 277 3.19 27.41 -13.64
N GLY A 278 2.59 26.63 -14.53
CA GLY A 278 1.72 27.15 -15.58
C GLY A 278 0.58 26.19 -15.84
N SER A 279 -0.65 26.71 -15.75
CA SER A 279 -1.80 26.25 -16.49
C SER A 279 -2.52 24.95 -16.06
N PHE A 280 -3.24 25.04 -14.96
CA PHE A 280 -4.60 24.46 -14.90
C PHE A 280 -5.51 25.04 -16.02
N GLN A 281 -5.10 26.17 -16.61
CA GLN A 281 -5.85 26.92 -17.64
C GLN A 281 -5.64 26.42 -19.09
N TYR A 282 -4.47 25.84 -19.45
CA TYR A 282 -4.21 25.38 -20.83
C TYR A 282 -4.84 24.01 -21.11
N ASP A 283 -5.14 23.22 -20.09
CA ASP A 283 -5.88 21.96 -20.25
C ASP A 283 -7.40 22.21 -20.39
N LEU A 284 -7.86 23.44 -20.12
CA LEU A 284 -9.24 23.87 -20.34
C LEU A 284 -9.46 24.48 -21.73
N GLU A 285 -8.40 24.96 -22.39
CA GLU A 285 -8.47 25.67 -23.67
C GLU A 285 -8.31 24.77 -24.91
N ASN A 286 -8.14 23.46 -24.75
CA ASN A 286 -8.05 22.53 -25.87
C ASN A 286 -9.34 21.70 -26.03
N PRO A 287 -10.37 22.20 -26.75
CA PRO A 287 -11.67 21.55 -26.88
C PRO A 287 -11.63 20.22 -27.66
N GLN A 288 -10.50 19.85 -28.26
CA GLN A 288 -10.33 18.57 -28.96
C GLN A 288 -10.01 17.39 -28.02
N MET A 289 -9.78 17.60 -26.72
CA MET A 289 -9.56 16.54 -25.71
C MET A 289 -10.60 16.53 -24.57
N ALA A 290 -11.65 17.34 -24.66
CA ALA A 290 -12.70 17.46 -23.64
C ALA A 290 -13.61 16.20 -23.48
N GLY A 291 -13.38 15.13 -24.26
CA GLY A 291 -14.10 13.86 -24.16
C GLY A 291 -13.54 12.87 -23.13
N MET A 292 -12.35 13.12 -22.58
CA MET A 292 -11.70 12.23 -21.60
C MET A 292 -11.53 12.94 -20.25
N GLY A 293 -12.57 13.61 -19.78
CA GLY A 293 -12.63 14.18 -18.43
C GLY A 293 -12.72 13.09 -17.36
N HIS A 294 -11.65 12.34 -17.14
CA HIS A 294 -11.49 11.60 -15.89
C HIS A 294 -11.02 12.59 -14.84
N THR A 295 -11.98 13.03 -14.02
CA THR A 295 -11.73 13.74 -12.77
C THR A 295 -10.56 13.09 -12.05
N PHE A 296 -9.59 13.92 -11.64
CA PHE A 296 -8.42 13.56 -10.85
C PHE A 296 -8.76 12.55 -9.75
N THR A 297 -8.49 11.26 -9.98
CA THR A 297 -8.84 10.22 -9.02
C THR A 297 -7.61 9.45 -8.53
N GLN A 298 -7.13 9.84 -7.35
CA GLN A 298 -6.21 9.04 -6.53
C GLN A 298 -6.77 7.62 -6.32
N PRO A 299 -5.96 6.57 -6.12
CA PRO A 299 -6.45 5.20 -5.95
C PRO A 299 -7.42 5.02 -4.76
N GLY A 300 -7.29 5.84 -3.70
CA GLY A 300 -8.29 5.90 -2.62
C GLY A 300 -9.63 6.50 -3.07
N SER A 301 -9.58 7.44 -4.01
CA SER A 301 -10.77 8.02 -4.62
C SER A 301 -11.42 7.12 -5.67
N LEU A 302 -10.76 6.11 -6.25
CA LEU A 302 -11.45 5.11 -7.09
C LEU A 302 -12.41 4.26 -6.25
N ARG A 303 -12.04 3.95 -5.00
CA ARG A 303 -12.93 3.27 -4.05
C ARG A 303 -14.02 4.20 -3.55
N ALA A 304 -13.67 5.43 -3.16
CA ALA A 304 -14.65 6.43 -2.73
C ALA A 304 -15.60 6.85 -3.87
N GLU A 305 -15.14 6.86 -5.12
CA GLU A 305 -15.94 7.14 -6.30
C GLU A 305 -16.78 5.94 -6.69
N ALA A 306 -16.28 4.71 -6.55
CA ALA A 306 -17.11 3.51 -6.68
C ALA A 306 -18.21 3.49 -5.62
N GLU A 307 -17.91 3.86 -4.38
CA GLU A 307 -18.90 4.00 -3.29
C GLU A 307 -19.87 5.16 -3.55
N ARG A 308 -19.39 6.30 -4.07
CA ARG A 308 -20.24 7.44 -4.49
C ARG A 308 -21.16 7.06 -5.65
N ARG A 309 -20.65 6.36 -6.68
CA ARG A 309 -21.44 5.86 -7.82
C ARG A 309 -22.46 4.82 -7.36
N ARG A 310 -22.10 3.96 -6.41
CA ARG A 310 -23.04 3.02 -5.76
C ARG A 310 -24.12 3.76 -4.96
N ALA A 311 -23.76 4.78 -4.18
CA ALA A 311 -24.71 5.58 -3.42
C ALA A 311 -25.67 6.37 -4.32
N LEU A 312 -25.18 6.91 -5.44
CA LEU A 312 -26.04 7.57 -6.43
C LEU A 312 -26.96 6.58 -7.15
N ALA A 313 -26.47 5.38 -7.47
CA ALA A 313 -27.29 4.32 -8.06
C ALA A 313 -28.40 3.85 -7.09
N LEU A 314 -28.07 3.69 -5.80
CA LEU A 314 -29.05 3.38 -4.76
C LEU A 314 -30.08 4.50 -4.61
N LYS A 315 -29.65 5.76 -4.56
CA LYS A 315 -30.56 6.91 -4.49
C LYS A 315 -31.45 7.03 -5.72
N ALA A 316 -30.93 6.72 -6.91
CA ALA A 316 -31.72 6.70 -8.15
C ALA A 316 -32.73 5.55 -8.17
N LEU A 317 -32.40 4.39 -7.59
CA LEU A 317 -33.33 3.28 -7.39
C LEU A 317 -34.44 3.65 -6.41
N ASP A 318 -34.11 4.26 -5.27
CA ASP A 318 -35.09 4.72 -4.28
C ASP A 318 -36.04 5.76 -4.91
N MET A 319 -35.52 6.70 -5.68
CA MET A 319 -36.35 7.67 -6.41
C MET A 319 -37.30 6.99 -7.42
N ARG A 320 -36.83 5.95 -8.12
CA ARG A 320 -37.69 5.18 -9.05
C ARG A 320 -38.73 4.34 -8.31
N LEU A 321 -38.39 3.77 -7.16
CA LEU A 321 -39.30 2.99 -6.33
C LEU A 321 -40.38 3.90 -5.73
N HIS A 322 -40.00 5.05 -5.20
CA HIS A 322 -40.95 6.07 -4.73
C HIS A 322 -41.82 6.63 -5.85
N ALA A 323 -41.28 6.86 -7.04
CA ALA A 323 -42.05 7.29 -8.21
C ALA A 323 -43.04 6.20 -8.69
N ALA A 324 -42.64 4.93 -8.65
CA ALA A 324 -43.51 3.80 -9.00
C ALA A 324 -44.61 3.58 -7.95
N ALA A 325 -44.30 3.76 -6.66
CA ALA A 325 -45.28 3.71 -5.57
C ALA A 325 -46.30 4.87 -5.65
N GLY A 326 -45.87 6.06 -6.08
CA GLY A 326 -46.75 7.21 -6.29
C GLY A 326 -47.65 7.10 -7.52
N ASN A 327 -47.33 6.22 -8.48
CA ASN A 327 -48.08 6.09 -9.74
C ASN A 327 -49.27 5.10 -9.67
N HIS A 328 -49.57 4.56 -8.49
CA HIS A 328 -50.65 3.59 -8.28
C HIS A 328 -52.01 4.21 -7.91
N THR A 329 -52.18 5.54 -7.94
CA THR A 329 -53.39 6.22 -7.41
C THR A 329 -54.21 7.05 -8.41
N HIS A 330 -53.99 6.95 -9.73
CA HIS A 330 -54.86 7.62 -10.71
C HIS A 330 -55.34 6.69 -11.83
N PHE A 331 -56.44 5.96 -11.56
CA PHE A 331 -57.40 5.62 -12.61
C PHE A 331 -58.83 5.74 -12.05
N SER A 332 -59.48 6.87 -12.35
CA SER A 332 -60.92 7.08 -12.20
C SER A 332 -61.39 8.11 -13.21
N GLY A 333 -62.30 7.73 -14.12
CA GLY A 333 -63.10 8.68 -14.89
C GLY A 333 -63.87 8.07 -16.07
N PRO A 334 -65.19 8.35 -16.25
CA PRO A 334 -66.15 7.42 -16.87
C PRO A 334 -66.63 7.83 -18.29
N GLY A 335 -67.29 6.92 -19.03
CA GLY A 335 -68.11 7.28 -20.19
C GLY A 335 -68.34 6.14 -21.21
N ARG A 336 -69.58 5.95 -21.64
CA ARG A 336 -70.17 4.73 -22.22
C ARG A 336 -70.56 4.93 -23.69
N SER A 337 -70.32 3.95 -24.59
CA SER A 337 -71.32 3.45 -25.58
C SER A 337 -70.83 2.28 -26.48
N SER A 338 -71.57 1.16 -26.38
CA SER A 338 -72.00 0.18 -27.39
C SER A 338 -71.21 0.01 -28.71
N HIS A 339 -70.71 -1.22 -29.00
CA HIS A 339 -71.38 -2.19 -29.88
C HIS A 339 -70.77 -3.62 -29.80
N LYS A 340 -71.53 -4.60 -30.30
CA LYS A 340 -71.48 -6.06 -30.07
C LYS A 340 -70.39 -6.85 -30.80
N GLY A 341 -70.03 -8.00 -30.18
CA GLY A 341 -69.67 -9.28 -30.82
C GLY A 341 -68.19 -9.67 -30.71
N GLY A 342 -67.75 -10.83 -30.24
CA GLY A 342 -68.40 -12.03 -29.72
C GLY A 342 -67.34 -13.10 -29.40
N MET A 343 -67.67 -13.97 -28.44
CA MET A 343 -67.17 -15.34 -28.20
C MET A 343 -65.67 -15.61 -27.91
N GLY A 344 -65.38 -16.12 -26.70
CA GLY A 344 -64.15 -16.91 -26.44
C GLY A 344 -63.67 -17.06 -24.98
N SER A 345 -64.29 -17.98 -24.22
CA SER A 345 -63.78 -18.76 -23.05
C SER A 345 -63.17 -18.10 -21.78
N HIS A 346 -63.92 -18.22 -20.68
CA HIS A 346 -63.49 -18.29 -19.25
C HIS A 346 -62.95 -19.70 -18.89
N PRO A 347 -62.58 -20.05 -17.62
CA PRO A 347 -62.43 -19.29 -16.35
C PRO A 347 -61.02 -19.50 -15.72
N GLY A 348 -60.58 -18.97 -14.57
CA GLY A 348 -61.15 -18.14 -13.51
C GLY A 348 -60.19 -18.16 -12.29
N ALA A 349 -60.30 -17.17 -11.41
CA ALA A 349 -60.11 -17.27 -9.95
C ALA A 349 -60.17 -15.85 -9.34
N ALA A 350 -60.90 -15.75 -8.23
CA ALA A 350 -61.35 -14.54 -7.55
C ALA A 350 -60.28 -13.91 -6.62
N PRO A 351 -60.52 -12.68 -6.09
CA PRO A 351 -59.54 -11.88 -5.35
C PRO A 351 -59.66 -12.04 -3.84
N VAL A 352 -58.61 -11.66 -3.10
CA VAL A 352 -58.67 -11.44 -1.64
C VAL A 352 -58.02 -10.09 -1.32
N SER A 353 -58.78 -9.24 -0.63
CA SER A 353 -58.36 -7.96 -0.05
C SER A 353 -57.94 -8.10 1.41
N LEU A 354 -57.39 -7.01 1.96
CA LEU A 354 -57.19 -6.62 3.38
C LEU A 354 -55.74 -6.85 3.89
N LEU A 355 -55.04 -5.92 4.55
CA LEU A 355 -55.43 -4.78 5.39
C LEU A 355 -54.38 -3.65 5.40
N SER A 356 -54.89 -2.44 5.57
CA SER A 356 -54.22 -1.22 6.05
C SER A 356 -54.19 -1.22 7.59
N LEU A 357 -53.12 -0.73 8.22
CA LEU A 357 -53.17 -0.25 9.60
C LEU A 357 -52.47 1.13 9.73
N SER A 358 -53.16 2.00 10.46
CA SER A 358 -52.98 3.43 10.66
C SER A 358 -51.89 3.77 11.70
N ALA A 359 -51.29 4.97 11.58
CA ALA A 359 -50.65 5.72 12.67
C ALA A 359 -51.72 6.10 13.74
N GLU A 360 -51.44 6.34 15.04
CA GLU A 360 -50.64 7.44 15.64
C GLU A 360 -50.64 7.29 17.23
N PRO A 361 -50.22 8.25 18.11
CA PRO A 361 -48.95 8.25 18.87
C PRO A 361 -49.01 8.38 20.45
N LEU A 362 -47.82 8.59 21.07
CA LEU A 362 -47.46 9.20 22.40
C LEU A 362 -47.23 8.31 23.64
N HIS A 363 -46.00 8.24 24.17
CA HIS A 363 -45.50 9.02 25.35
C HIS A 363 -44.06 8.61 25.77
N GLU A 364 -43.32 9.59 26.32
CA GLU A 364 -41.96 9.56 26.91
C GLU A 364 -41.87 8.80 28.25
N GLU A 365 -40.72 8.15 28.54
CA GLU A 365 -39.82 8.38 29.71
C GLU A 365 -38.71 7.30 29.82
N ASP A 366 -37.46 7.79 29.82
CA ASP A 366 -36.17 7.44 30.46
C ASP A 366 -35.72 6.03 30.95
N GLU A 367 -34.38 5.83 30.79
CA GLU A 367 -33.40 4.97 31.52
C GLU A 367 -33.58 3.43 31.40
N GLU A 368 -32.59 2.54 31.28
CA GLU A 368 -31.15 2.51 31.60
C GLU A 368 -30.50 1.33 30.81
N GLU A 369 -29.19 1.17 30.99
CA GLU A 369 -28.23 0.24 30.35
C GLU A 369 -28.68 -1.23 30.21
N ASP A 370 -28.28 -1.90 29.12
CA ASP A 370 -27.68 -3.24 29.26
C ASP A 370 -26.90 -3.72 28.02
N GLU A 371 -25.78 -4.35 28.37
CA GLU A 371 -24.88 -5.20 27.63
C GLU A 371 -25.61 -6.20 26.71
N VAL A 372 -24.93 -6.78 25.71
CA VAL A 372 -24.80 -8.23 25.47
C VAL A 372 -24.36 -8.50 24.01
N LEU A 373 -23.27 -9.26 23.94
CA LEU A 373 -22.74 -10.08 22.86
C LEU A 373 -23.78 -10.73 21.93
N PHE A 374 -23.47 -10.82 20.64
CA PHE A 374 -24.08 -11.82 19.76
C PHE A 374 -23.06 -12.84 19.29
N GLU A 375 -23.02 -13.95 20.02
CA GLU A 375 -22.55 -15.26 19.59
C GLU A 375 -23.71 -15.97 18.87
N THR A 376 -23.50 -16.40 17.63
CA THR A 376 -24.51 -17.16 16.87
C THR A 376 -24.08 -18.62 16.77
N SER A 377 -24.68 -19.48 17.59
CA SER A 377 -24.81 -20.93 17.34
C SER A 377 -26.29 -21.19 17.02
N ALA A 378 -26.61 -21.61 15.79
CA ALA A 378 -26.75 -23.00 15.35
C ALA A 378 -28.22 -23.46 15.43
N LEU A 379 -28.74 -23.93 14.29
CA LEU A 379 -29.91 -24.81 14.22
C LEU A 379 -29.55 -26.00 13.33
N ASP A 380 -29.53 -27.17 13.95
CA ASP A 380 -29.51 -28.50 13.35
C ASP A 380 -30.87 -28.82 12.71
N VAL A 381 -30.84 -29.60 11.62
CA VAL A 381 -31.87 -30.62 11.38
C VAL A 381 -31.18 -31.94 11.06
N ASN A 382 -31.42 -32.87 11.98
CA ASN A 382 -31.06 -34.27 12.03
C ASN A 382 -32.06 -35.09 11.19
N GLU A 383 -31.60 -36.07 10.42
CA GLU A 383 -32.34 -37.33 10.33
C GLU A 383 -31.41 -38.53 10.09
N SER A 384 -31.71 -39.59 10.83
CA SER A 384 -30.90 -40.75 11.17
C SER A 384 -31.26 -41.95 10.30
N SER A 385 -30.34 -42.89 10.06
CA SER A 385 -30.45 -44.26 10.60
C SER A 385 -29.45 -45.28 10.02
N ALA A 386 -29.03 -46.19 10.91
CA ALA A 386 -28.56 -47.57 10.73
C ALA A 386 -27.20 -47.78 10.03
N SER A 387 -26.11 -48.04 10.76
CA SER A 387 -25.70 -49.34 11.35
C SER A 387 -25.66 -50.51 10.36
N VAL A 388 -24.45 -51.07 10.12
CA VAL A 388 -24.12 -52.49 10.35
C VAL A 388 -22.67 -52.74 9.93
N THR A 389 -21.96 -53.33 10.88
CA THR A 389 -20.64 -53.95 10.84
C THR A 389 -20.63 -55.12 9.85
N GLU A 390 -19.68 -55.22 8.90
CA GLU A 390 -19.13 -56.53 8.56
C GLU A 390 -17.71 -56.46 7.97
N LYS A 391 -16.96 -57.49 8.33
CA LYS A 391 -15.54 -57.76 8.20
C LYS A 391 -15.31 -58.56 6.90
N THR A 392 -14.04 -58.70 6.50
CA THR A 392 -13.51 -59.69 5.52
C THR A 392 -13.96 -59.53 4.06
N ARG A 393 -13.24 -59.89 3.00
CA ARG A 393 -11.88 -60.37 2.64
C ARG A 393 -11.98 -60.62 1.11
N THR A 394 -10.85 -60.54 0.38
CA THR A 394 -10.63 -61.00 -1.03
C THR A 394 -11.42 -60.27 -2.14
N ASP A 395 -10.84 -59.86 -3.26
CA ASP A 395 -9.64 -60.28 -4.00
C ASP A 395 -8.71 -59.12 -4.40
#